data_AF-A0A4U3L621-F1
#
_entry.id   AF-A0A4U3L621-F1
#
_cell.length_a   1.000
_cell.length_b   1.000
_cell.length_c   1.000
_cell.angle_alpha   90.00
_cell.angle_beta   90.00
_cell.angle_gamma   90.00
#
_symmetry.space_group_name_H-M   'P 1'
#
loop_
_entity.id
_entity.type
_entity.pdbx_description
1 polymer ?
#
loop_
_entity_poly.entity_id
_entity_poly.type
_entity_poly.pdbx_seq_one_letter_code
_entity_poly.pdbx_strand_id
1 'polypeptide(L)'
;MLTKKLLDSIDKKNEKVYQMLVEEYGANWKQQYTKKVDSLTVLLKQVKEIVSKQPLVQQINHQHAGGLYYHIAPADTANIFNVQTFNSATNNSSYIFKVNLQTRQVERVN
;
A
#
# COMPACT_ATOMS: atom_id res chain seq x y z
N MET A 1 -2.07 -15.05 26.91
CA MET A 1 -3.50 -14.72 27.12
C MET A 1 -3.60 -13.21 27.33
N LEU A 2 -4.42 -12.50 26.55
CA LEU A 2 -4.63 -11.05 26.74
C LEU A 2 -5.57 -10.84 27.94
N THR A 3 -5.23 -9.95 28.88
CA THR A 3 -6.04 -9.68 30.07
C THR A 3 -7.17 -8.71 29.74
N LYS A 4 -8.32 -8.83 30.45
CA LYS A 4 -9.49 -7.96 30.26
C LYS A 4 -9.13 -6.46 30.35
N LYS A 5 -8.29 -6.08 31.32
CA LYS A 5 -7.75 -4.71 31.44
C LYS A 5 -7.00 -4.21 30.20
N LEU A 6 -6.29 -5.10 29.51
CA LEU A 6 -5.54 -4.75 28.31
C LEU A 6 -6.49 -4.54 27.13
N LEU A 7 -7.50 -5.41 26.99
CA LEU A 7 -8.55 -5.29 25.97
C LEU A 7 -9.37 -4.00 26.18
N ASP A 8 -9.80 -3.70 27.40
CA ASP A 8 -10.55 -2.48 27.73
C ASP A 8 -9.73 -1.20 27.43
N SER A 9 -8.41 -1.24 27.63
CA SER A 9 -7.50 -0.12 27.30
C SER A 9 -7.33 0.06 25.79
N ILE A 10 -7.28 -1.04 25.04
CA ILE A 10 -7.23 -1.02 23.57
C ILE A 10 -8.53 -0.45 23.01
N ASP A 11 -9.69 -0.92 23.49
CA ASP A 11 -10.98 -0.45 23.02
C ASP A 11 -11.20 1.04 23.31
N LYS A 12 -10.82 1.50 24.51
CA LYS A 12 -10.88 2.93 24.85
C LYS A 12 -9.97 3.80 23.96
N LYS A 13 -8.80 3.29 23.56
CA LYS A 13 -7.92 3.99 22.61
C LYS A 13 -8.47 3.98 21.18
N ASN A 14 -9.16 2.92 20.81
CA ASN A 14 -9.75 2.76 19.47
C ASN A 14 -11.07 3.52 19.30
N GLU A 15 -11.71 3.96 20.39
CA GLU A 15 -13.00 4.68 20.33
C GLU A 15 -12.96 5.92 19.42
N LYS A 16 -11.88 6.71 19.47
CA LYS A 16 -11.68 7.86 18.56
C LYS A 16 -11.56 7.43 17.10
N VAL A 17 -10.86 6.32 16.85
CA VAL A 17 -10.72 5.76 15.50
C VAL A 17 -12.07 5.27 15.00
N TYR A 18 -12.84 4.59 15.83
CA TYR A 18 -14.19 4.14 15.49
C TYR A 18 -15.14 5.30 15.23
N GLN A 19 -15.08 6.39 16.01
CA GLN A 19 -15.88 7.59 15.77
C GLN A 19 -15.56 8.20 14.39
N MET A 20 -14.28 8.38 14.05
CA MET A 20 -13.89 8.86 12.72
C MET A 20 -14.38 7.94 11.59
N LEU A 21 -14.30 6.61 11.80
CA LEU A 21 -14.79 5.64 10.81
C LEU A 21 -16.32 5.66 10.67
N VAL A 22 -17.06 5.85 11.77
CA VAL A 22 -18.52 6.03 11.74
C VAL A 22 -18.90 7.32 11.02
N GLU A 23 -18.16 8.42 11.23
CA GLU A 23 -18.36 9.68 10.52
C GLU A 23 -18.09 9.55 9.01
N GLU A 24 -17.02 8.86 8.63
CA GLU A 24 -16.62 8.70 7.21
C GLU A 24 -17.50 7.69 6.46
N TYR A 25 -17.88 6.57 7.08
CA TYR A 25 -18.53 5.43 6.40
C TYR A 25 -19.93 5.07 6.92
N GLY A 26 -20.45 5.80 7.91
CA GLY A 26 -21.77 5.59 8.51
C GLY A 26 -21.87 4.41 9.48
N ALA A 27 -23.09 4.04 9.88
CA ALA A 27 -23.35 2.97 10.85
C ALA A 27 -22.78 1.59 10.41
N ASN A 28 -22.63 1.37 9.11
CA ASN A 28 -22.06 0.15 8.52
C ASN A 28 -20.55 0.28 8.23
N TRP A 29 -19.83 1.17 8.93
CA TRP A 29 -18.44 1.50 8.65
C TRP A 29 -17.52 0.28 8.58
N LYS A 30 -17.72 -0.74 9.42
CA LYS A 30 -16.88 -1.94 9.42
C LYS A 30 -16.89 -2.62 8.05
N GLN A 31 -18.08 -2.85 7.49
CA GLN A 31 -18.21 -3.51 6.19
C GLN A 31 -17.69 -2.63 5.05
N GLN A 32 -17.94 -1.32 5.10
CA GLN A 32 -17.45 -0.36 4.10
C GLN A 32 -15.92 -0.22 4.15
N TYR A 33 -15.35 -0.15 5.34
CA TYR A 33 -13.91 -0.11 5.57
C TYR A 33 -13.24 -1.39 5.09
N THR A 34 -13.77 -2.58 5.42
CA THR A 34 -13.27 -3.85 4.88
C THR A 34 -13.29 -3.85 3.36
N LYS A 35 -14.41 -3.46 2.72
CA LYS A 35 -14.49 -3.36 1.25
C LYS A 35 -13.45 -2.40 0.67
N LYS A 36 -13.22 -1.25 1.33
CA LYS A 36 -12.21 -0.26 0.90
C LYS A 36 -10.80 -0.82 1.03
N VAL A 37 -10.47 -1.49 2.14
CA VAL A 37 -9.18 -2.17 2.34
C VAL A 37 -8.95 -3.29 1.32
N ASP A 38 -9.97 -4.11 1.05
CA ASP A 38 -9.90 -5.17 0.04
C ASP A 38 -9.67 -4.57 -1.36
N SER A 39 -10.42 -3.51 -1.70
CA SER A 39 -10.24 -2.79 -2.97
C SER A 39 -8.84 -2.20 -3.10
N LEU A 40 -8.31 -1.59 -2.02
CA LEU A 40 -6.96 -1.05 -2.00
C LEU A 40 -5.94 -2.16 -2.20
N THR A 41 -6.10 -3.31 -1.54
CA THR A 41 -5.20 -4.46 -1.69
C THR A 41 -5.14 -4.94 -3.14
N VAL A 42 -6.29 -4.99 -3.83
CA VAL A 42 -6.34 -5.33 -5.27
C VAL A 42 -5.60 -4.29 -6.11
N LEU A 43 -5.81 -3.00 -5.86
CA LEU A 43 -5.13 -1.92 -6.58
C LEU A 43 -3.62 -1.96 -6.35
N LEU A 44 -3.15 -2.14 -5.11
CA LEU A 44 -1.73 -2.26 -4.79
C LEU A 44 -1.08 -3.45 -5.51
N LYS A 45 -1.79 -4.59 -5.62
CA LYS A 45 -1.32 -5.74 -6.39
C LYS A 45 -1.19 -5.43 -7.88
N GLN A 46 -2.18 -4.75 -8.47
CA GLN A 46 -2.12 -4.34 -9.88
C GLN A 46 -0.95 -3.38 -10.15
N VAL A 47 -0.73 -2.39 -9.27
CA VAL A 47 0.40 -1.47 -9.37
C VAL A 47 1.72 -2.23 -9.31
N LYS A 48 1.86 -3.17 -8.36
CA LYS A 48 3.06 -4.02 -8.25
C LYS A 48 3.32 -4.80 -9.52
N GLU A 49 2.29 -5.41 -10.12
CA GLU A 49 2.40 -6.19 -11.36
C GLU A 49 2.80 -5.34 -12.57
N ILE A 50 2.38 -4.07 -12.61
CA ILE A 50 2.76 -3.13 -13.68
C ILE A 50 4.24 -2.75 -13.52
N VAL A 51 4.68 -2.41 -12.30
CA VAL A 51 6.06 -1.99 -12.04
C VAL A 51 7.05 -3.15 -12.16
N SER A 52 6.68 -4.36 -11.74
CA SER A 52 7.56 -5.54 -11.82
C SER A 52 7.88 -5.96 -13.25
N LYS A 53 7.08 -5.51 -14.23
CA LYS A 53 7.31 -5.74 -15.68
C LYS A 53 8.16 -4.67 -16.34
N GLN A 54 8.52 -3.59 -15.63
CA GLN A 54 9.39 -2.57 -16.20
C GLN A 54 10.81 -3.14 -16.41
N PRO A 55 11.44 -2.93 -17.58
CA PRO A 55 12.75 -3.52 -17.88
C PRO A 55 13.81 -3.23 -16.81
N LEU A 56 13.85 -1.98 -16.32
CA LEU A 56 14.76 -1.56 -15.27
C LEU A 56 14.54 -2.36 -13.97
N VAL A 57 13.27 -2.55 -13.58
CA VAL A 57 12.91 -3.31 -12.37
C VAL A 57 13.27 -4.79 -12.53
N GLN A 58 13.03 -5.39 -13.71
CA GLN A 58 13.42 -6.76 -13.99
C GLN A 58 14.94 -6.96 -13.94
N GLN A 59 15.70 -6.01 -14.48
CA GLN A 59 17.17 -6.01 -14.45
C GLN A 59 17.67 -6.01 -13.01
N ILE A 60 17.14 -5.13 -12.16
CA ILE A 60 17.52 -5.04 -10.75
C ILE A 60 17.09 -6.30 -9.99
N ASN A 61 15.90 -6.81 -10.29
CA ASN A 61 15.41 -8.04 -9.68
C ASN A 61 16.36 -9.21 -9.96
N HIS A 62 16.90 -9.31 -11.19
CA HIS A 62 17.92 -10.30 -11.54
C HIS A 62 19.24 -10.04 -10.80
N GLN A 63 19.71 -8.79 -10.74
CA GLN A 63 20.92 -8.41 -10.01
C GLN A 63 20.85 -8.74 -8.51
N HIS A 64 19.65 -8.82 -7.95
CA HIS A 64 19.40 -9.11 -6.54
C HIS A 64 18.72 -10.46 -6.31
N ALA A 65 18.86 -11.42 -7.23
CA ALA A 65 18.35 -12.80 -7.09
C ALA A 65 16.86 -12.90 -6.68
N GLY A 66 16.02 -11.96 -7.16
CA GLY A 66 14.60 -11.92 -6.85
C GLY A 66 14.22 -11.15 -5.58
N GLY A 67 15.19 -10.55 -4.88
CA GLY A 67 15.03 -9.85 -3.60
C GLY A 67 14.61 -8.39 -3.72
N LEU A 68 13.49 -8.10 -4.38
CA LEU A 68 12.92 -6.74 -4.42
C LEU A 68 11.67 -6.58 -3.56
N TYR A 69 11.71 -5.59 -2.68
CA TYR A 69 10.55 -5.10 -1.93
C TYR A 69 9.95 -3.86 -2.62
N TYR A 70 8.63 -3.70 -2.52
CA TYR A 70 7.87 -2.61 -3.14
C TYR A 70 7.06 -1.90 -2.06
N HIS A 71 7.32 -0.62 -1.85
CA HIS A 71 6.43 0.25 -1.09
C HIS A 71 5.53 0.99 -2.07
N ILE A 72 4.21 0.81 -1.95
CA ILE A 72 3.22 1.38 -2.87
C ILE A 72 2.26 2.23 -2.05
N ALA A 73 2.15 3.52 -2.41
CA ALA A 73 1.26 4.46 -1.76
C ALA A 73 0.42 5.20 -2.82
N PRO A 74 -0.88 5.47 -2.55
CA PRO A 74 -1.65 6.37 -3.40
C PRO A 74 -1.03 7.78 -3.40
N ALA A 75 -1.06 8.45 -4.55
CA ALA A 75 -0.75 9.87 -4.65
C ALA A 75 -2.01 10.73 -4.44
N ASP A 76 -1.86 12.05 -4.43
CA ASP A 76 -2.97 12.99 -4.27
C ASP A 76 -3.96 12.97 -5.45
N THR A 77 -3.59 12.34 -6.57
CA THR A 77 -4.42 12.22 -7.78
C THR A 77 -5.00 10.81 -7.88
N ALA A 78 -6.30 10.72 -8.22
CA ALA A 78 -6.98 9.46 -8.44
C ALA A 78 -6.24 8.58 -9.47
N ASN A 79 -6.20 7.28 -9.22
CA ASN A 79 -5.52 6.27 -10.04
C ASN A 79 -4.00 6.42 -10.16
N ILE A 80 -3.37 7.38 -9.47
CA ILE A 80 -1.92 7.55 -9.46
C ILE A 80 -1.34 6.99 -8.16
N PHE A 81 -0.29 6.18 -8.29
CA PHE A 81 0.41 5.56 -7.17
C PHE A 81 1.90 5.83 -7.26
N ASN A 82 2.50 6.16 -6.11
CA ASN A 82 3.94 6.23 -5.95
C ASN A 82 4.45 4.83 -5.55
N VAL A 83 5.47 4.35 -6.24
CA VAL A 83 6.09 3.04 -6.00
C VAL A 83 7.56 3.25 -5.75
N GLN A 84 8.04 2.82 -4.59
CA GLN A 84 9.46 2.77 -4.27
C GLN A 84 9.91 1.31 -4.25
N THR A 85 10.97 1.00 -4.98
CA THR A 85 11.59 -0.33 -4.96
C THR A 85 12.81 -0.32 -4.05
N PHE A 86 12.93 -1.35 -3.22
CA PHE A 86 14.04 -1.52 -2.29
C PHE A 86 14.71 -2.86 -2.54
N ASN A 87 16.03 -2.86 -2.43
CA ASN A 87 16.80 -4.10 -2.35
C ASN A 87 16.60 -4.72 -0.95
N SER A 88 16.13 -5.97 -0.89
CA SER A 88 15.88 -6.66 0.39
C SER A 88 17.14 -6.93 1.21
N ALA A 89 18.32 -6.93 0.60
CA ALA A 89 19.59 -7.20 1.28
C ALA A 89 20.18 -5.96 1.98
N THR A 90 19.91 -4.77 1.45
CA THR A 90 20.52 -3.51 1.94
C THR A 90 19.51 -2.48 2.42
N ASN A 91 18.21 -2.70 2.18
CA ASN A 91 17.13 -1.72 2.40
C ASN A 91 17.36 -0.35 1.73
N ASN A 92 18.31 -0.25 0.79
CA ASN A 92 18.54 0.97 0.05
C ASN A 92 17.46 1.13 -1.01
N SER A 93 16.85 2.33 -1.03
CA SER A 93 15.93 2.74 -2.10
C SER A 93 16.67 2.69 -3.42
N SER A 94 16.11 1.96 -4.37
CA SER A 94 16.69 1.80 -5.69
C SER A 94 16.07 2.80 -6.67
N TYR A 95 14.73 2.81 -6.78
CA TYR A 95 14.03 3.65 -7.76
C TYR A 95 12.64 4.03 -7.27
N ILE A 96 12.17 5.20 -7.73
CA ILE A 96 10.83 5.72 -7.47
C ILE A 96 10.09 5.80 -8.81
N PHE A 97 8.86 5.29 -8.84
CA PHE A 97 7.98 5.35 -9.99
C PHE A 97 6.64 6.00 -9.62
N LYS A 98 6.05 6.71 -10.56
CA LYS A 98 4.63 7.05 -10.59
C LYS A 98 3.92 6.13 -11.56
N VAL A 99 2.85 5.50 -11.11
CA VAL A 99 2.05 4.57 -11.90
C VAL A 99 0.64 5.10 -12.00
N ASN A 100 0.17 5.32 -13.22
CA ASN A 100 -1.23 5.60 -13.48
C ASN A 100 -1.94 4.28 -13.81
N LEU A 101 -2.80 3.80 -12.91
CA LEU A 101 -3.53 2.54 -13.09
C LEU A 101 -4.53 2.57 -14.26
N GLN A 102 -5.10 3.74 -14.56
CA GLN A 102 -6.08 3.89 -15.62
C GLN A 102 -5.42 3.81 -17.00
N THR A 103 -4.30 4.49 -17.20
CA THR A 103 -3.56 4.50 -18.48
C THR A 103 -2.49 3.43 -18.56
N ARG A 104 -2.18 2.75 -17.44
CA ARG A 104 -1.05 1.82 -17.25
C ARG A 104 0.32 2.44 -17.57
N GLN A 105 0.41 3.77 -17.59
CA GLN A 105 1.67 4.48 -17.77
C GLN A 105 2.52 4.40 -16.50
N VAL A 106 3.83 4.24 -16.69
CA VAL A 106 4.82 4.26 -15.62
C VAL A 106 5.84 5.34 -15.94
N GLU A 107 6.00 6.27 -15.02
CA GLU A 107 6.99 7.35 -15.08
C GLU A 107 8.02 7.12 -13.97
N ARG A 108 9.30 7.22 -14.29
CA ARG A 108 10.35 7.23 -13.27
C ARG A 108 10.46 8.64 -12.69
N VAL A 109 10.44 8.75 -11.37
CA VAL A 109 10.72 10.01 -10.67
C VAL A 109 12.23 10.07 -10.44
N ASN A 110 12.85 11.15 -10.94
CA ASN A 110 14.28 11.43 -10.76
C ASN A 110 14.59 11.99 -9.38
#